data_AF-A0A9E3TXH6-F1
#
_entry.id   AF-A0A9E3TXH6-F1
#
_cell.length_a   1.000
_cell.length_b   1.000
_cell.length_c   1.000
_cell.angle_alpha   90.00
_cell.angle_beta   90.00
_cell.angle_gamma   90.00
#
_symmetry.space_group_name_H-M   'P 1'
#
loop_
_entity.id
_entity.type
_entity.pdbx_description
1 polymer ?
#
loop_
_entity_poly.entity_id
_entity_poly.type
_entity_poly.pdbx_seq_one_letter_code
_entity_poly.pdbx_strand_id
1 'polypeptide(L)'
;GFSRGIGGAKAVRVGDIDGDGRADLVYSCEHAEAPKRGLVWLDSAAASARGPWTTHDISGPEGIKYDRIELLDLDGDGDLDALTCEERQGGKGLGVVWYENPAVGGAADDAR
;
A
#
# COMPACT_ATOMS: atom_id res chain seq x y z
N GLY A 1 1.19 14.52 8.52
CA GLY A 1 1.96 15.13 7.41
C GLY A 1 1.45 14.52 6.12
N PHE A 2 1.39 15.28 5.02
CA PHE A 2 0.96 14.74 3.73
C PHE A 2 2.08 13.91 3.10
N SER A 3 1.74 12.79 2.47
CA SER A 3 2.70 12.00 1.69
C SER A 3 3.23 12.83 0.53
N ARG A 4 4.54 12.77 0.31
CA ARG A 4 5.22 13.42 -0.81
C ARG A 4 5.50 12.40 -1.91
N GLY A 5 5.60 12.86 -3.16
CA GLY A 5 5.92 11.99 -4.29
C GLY A 5 4.79 11.02 -4.64
N ILE A 6 3.54 11.46 -4.56
CA ILE A 6 2.36 10.68 -4.92
C ILE A 6 1.65 11.31 -6.12
N GLY A 7 0.83 10.52 -6.79
CA GLY A 7 -0.20 11.03 -7.70
C GLY A 7 -1.37 11.70 -6.96
N GLY A 8 -2.45 11.96 -7.69
CA GLY A 8 -3.72 12.37 -7.07
C GLY A 8 -4.35 11.17 -6.37
N ALA A 9 -4.56 11.27 -5.06
CA ALA A 9 -5.20 10.20 -4.28
C ALA A 9 -6.63 9.93 -4.79
N LYS A 10 -6.99 8.65 -4.90
CA LYS A 10 -8.21 8.21 -5.59
C LYS A 10 -9.12 7.32 -4.75
N ALA A 11 -8.60 6.23 -4.18
CA ALA A 11 -9.33 5.32 -3.30
C ALA A 11 -8.55 5.12 -2.00
N VAL A 12 -9.24 4.73 -0.93
CA VAL A 12 -8.63 4.41 0.37
C VAL A 12 -9.32 3.21 1.01
N ARG A 13 -8.55 2.40 1.73
CA ARG A 13 -9.00 1.29 2.58
C ARG A 13 -8.33 1.40 3.94
N VAL A 14 -8.98 0.82 4.94
CA VAL A 14 -8.51 0.77 6.33
C VAL A 14 -8.27 -0.69 6.68
N GLY A 15 -7.13 -0.99 7.31
CA GLY A 15 -6.75 -2.32 7.77
C GLY A 15 -5.61 -2.24 8.78
N ASP A 16 -5.42 -3.27 9.58
CA ASP A 16 -4.25 -3.44 10.44
C ASP A 16 -3.17 -4.12 9.57
N ILE A 17 -2.29 -3.33 8.96
CA ILE A 17 -1.39 -3.82 7.90
C ILE A 17 -0.12 -4.42 8.49
N ASP A 18 0.34 -3.93 9.64
CA ASP A 18 1.52 -4.46 10.34
C ASP A 18 1.20 -5.40 11.51
N GLY A 19 -0.09 -5.65 11.78
CA GLY A 19 -0.56 -6.57 12.81
C GLY A 19 -0.39 -6.03 14.24
N ASP A 20 -0.23 -4.72 14.40
CA ASP A 20 -0.01 -4.09 15.70
C ASP A 20 -1.30 -3.77 16.49
N GLY A 21 -2.46 -4.10 15.92
CA GLY A 21 -3.78 -3.88 16.48
C GLY A 21 -4.33 -2.47 16.25
N ARG A 22 -3.66 -1.62 15.44
CA ARG A 22 -4.11 -0.27 15.07
C ARG A 22 -4.57 -0.22 13.62
N ALA A 23 -5.42 0.75 13.33
CA ALA A 23 -5.96 0.95 11.99
C ALA A 23 -5.02 1.83 11.17
N ASP A 24 -4.52 1.28 10.07
CA ASP A 24 -3.74 1.97 9.05
C ASP A 24 -4.59 2.33 7.83
N LEU A 25 -4.00 3.11 6.91
CA LEU A 25 -4.62 3.43 5.63
C LEU A 25 -3.80 2.90 4.47
N VAL A 26 -4.45 2.28 3.49
CA VAL A 26 -3.87 2.04 2.16
C VAL A 26 -4.64 2.88 1.16
N TYR A 27 -3.95 3.67 0.35
CA TYR A 27 -4.62 4.50 -0.67
C TYR A 27 -3.93 4.43 -2.02
N SER A 28 -4.74 4.54 -3.07
CA SER A 28 -4.31 4.47 -4.45
C SER A 28 -4.25 5.86 -5.07
N CYS A 29 -3.48 6.01 -6.14
CA CYS A 29 -3.27 7.26 -6.84
C CYS A 29 -3.48 7.11 -8.35
N GLU A 30 -3.91 8.20 -8.97
CA GLU A 30 -3.83 8.43 -10.40
C GLU A 30 -2.80 9.50 -10.75
N HIS A 31 -2.32 9.53 -11.99
CA HIS A 31 -1.20 10.40 -12.39
C HIS A 31 0.05 10.14 -11.53
N ALA A 32 0.31 8.86 -11.29
CA ALA A 32 1.42 8.32 -10.52
C ALA A 32 2.63 7.99 -11.41
N GLU A 33 2.85 8.73 -12.49
CA GLU A 33 4.02 8.53 -13.34
C GLU A 33 5.31 8.72 -12.53
N ALA A 34 6.32 7.88 -12.79
CA ALA A 34 7.61 7.96 -12.12
C ALA A 34 8.15 9.40 -12.06
N PRO A 35 8.59 9.89 -10.88
CA PRO A 35 8.92 9.13 -9.66
C PRO A 35 7.77 9.06 -8.64
N LYS A 36 6.53 9.31 -9.03
CA LYS A 36 5.40 9.27 -8.11
C LYS A 36 4.97 7.83 -7.82
N ARG A 37 4.30 7.67 -6.68
CA ARG A 37 3.82 6.39 -6.16
C ARG A 37 2.34 6.21 -6.45
N GLY A 38 1.96 4.98 -6.77
CA GLY A 38 0.63 4.56 -7.18
C GLY A 38 -0.22 3.95 -6.08
N LEU A 39 0.38 3.16 -5.20
CA LEU A 39 -0.27 2.53 -4.07
C LEU A 39 0.60 2.72 -2.84
N VAL A 40 0.00 3.21 -1.75
CA VAL A 40 0.73 3.71 -0.59
C VAL A 40 0.06 3.24 0.68
N TRP A 41 0.87 2.78 1.64
CA TRP A 41 0.47 2.50 3.02
C TRP A 41 0.86 3.66 3.93
N LEU A 42 -0.09 4.12 4.74
CA LEU A 42 0.10 5.04 5.85
C LEU A 42 0.00 4.28 7.15
N ASP A 43 1.15 4.11 7.77
CA ASP A 43 1.33 3.46 9.05
C ASP A 43 0.98 4.42 10.21
N SER A 44 0.10 3.94 11.08
CA SER A 44 -0.41 4.64 12.25
C SER A 44 0.45 4.45 13.51
N ALA A 45 1.55 3.69 13.48
CA ALA A 45 2.35 3.32 14.64
C ALA A 45 3.04 4.49 15.35
N ALA A 46 3.11 5.67 14.73
CA ALA A 46 3.50 6.93 15.38
C ALA A 46 2.31 7.81 15.83
N ALA A 47 1.07 7.43 15.52
CA ALA A 47 -0.14 8.18 15.80
C ALA A 47 -0.69 7.90 17.21
N SER A 48 0.08 8.29 18.24
CA SER A 48 -0.52 8.66 19.54
C SER A 48 -1.30 9.98 19.36
N ALA A 49 -2.48 9.90 18.73
CA ALA A 49 -3.43 10.99 18.45
C ALA A 49 -2.92 12.25 17.70
N ARG A 50 -1.60 12.49 17.56
CA ARG A 50 -1.00 13.71 17.00
C ARG A 50 0.38 13.51 16.34
N GLY A 51 0.96 12.31 16.34
CA GLY A 51 2.26 12.04 15.70
C GLY A 51 2.16 11.90 14.16
N PRO A 52 3.29 11.99 13.43
CA PRO A 52 3.29 11.89 11.98
C PRO A 52 3.09 10.45 11.53
N TRP A 53 2.10 10.20 10.67
CA TRP A 53 1.98 8.95 9.91
C TRP A 53 3.25 8.67 9.11
N THR A 54 3.71 7.42 9.11
CA THR A 54 4.80 6.97 8.23
C THR A 54 4.21 6.59 6.87
N THR A 55 4.96 6.78 5.78
CA THR A 55 4.48 6.49 4.42
C THR A 55 5.37 5.46 3.75
N HIS A 56 4.77 4.34 3.31
CA HIS A 56 5.43 3.24 2.62
C HIS A 56 4.91 3.13 1.18
N ASP A 57 5.80 2.93 0.22
CA ASP A 57 5.44 2.67 -1.18
C ASP A 57 5.19 1.19 -1.38
N ILE A 58 4.03 0.84 -1.95
CA ILE A 58 3.68 -0.55 -2.29
C ILE A 58 3.86 -0.81 -3.79
N SER A 59 3.47 0.16 -4.64
CA SER A 59 3.28 -0.09 -6.07
C SER A 59 4.58 -0.27 -6.88
N GLY A 60 5.72 0.13 -6.32
CA GLY A 60 6.99 0.16 -7.05
C GLY A 60 6.99 1.19 -8.19
N PRO A 61 7.93 1.10 -9.15
CA PRO A 61 8.13 2.13 -10.18
C PRO A 61 7.19 2.05 -11.39
N GLU A 62 6.42 0.97 -11.54
CA GLU A 62 5.59 0.72 -12.72
C GLU A 62 4.11 0.94 -12.43
N GLY A 63 3.45 1.74 -13.28
CA GLY A 63 2.02 2.02 -13.23
C GLY A 63 1.74 3.51 -13.13
N ILE A 64 0.51 3.91 -13.50
CA ILE A 64 0.15 5.34 -13.62
C ILE A 64 -1.20 5.62 -12.95
N LYS A 65 -2.15 4.69 -13.05
CA LYS A 65 -3.52 4.89 -12.55
C LYS A 65 -4.01 3.63 -11.85
N TYR A 66 -4.07 3.71 -10.53
CA TYR A 66 -4.46 2.61 -9.65
C TYR A 66 -5.87 2.84 -9.13
N ASP A 67 -6.74 1.89 -9.45
CA ASP A 67 -8.17 1.92 -9.20
C ASP A 67 -8.55 0.76 -8.29
N ARG A 68 -9.44 1.05 -7.33
CA ARG A 68 -9.91 0.09 -6.32
C ARG A 68 -8.75 -0.43 -5.46
N ILE A 69 -9.06 -0.72 -4.22
CA ILE A 69 -8.14 -1.43 -3.33
C ILE A 69 -8.99 -2.46 -2.62
N GLU A 70 -8.53 -3.70 -2.57
CA GLU A 70 -9.01 -4.72 -1.64
C GLU A 70 -7.89 -5.08 -0.68
N LEU A 71 -8.25 -5.32 0.59
CA LEU A 71 -7.35 -5.83 1.61
C LEU A 71 -7.92 -7.15 2.10
N LEU A 72 -7.14 -8.23 1.95
CA LEU A 72 -7.49 -9.58 2.37
C LEU A 72 -6.23 -10.45 2.43
N ASP A 73 -6.19 -11.38 3.37
CA ASP A 73 -5.18 -12.46 3.43
C ASP A 73 -5.38 -13.41 2.23
N LEU A 74 -4.61 -13.25 1.15
CA LEU A 74 -4.83 -13.99 -0.10
C LEU A 74 -4.06 -15.31 -0.11
N ASP A 75 -2.87 -15.35 0.47
CA ASP A 75 -2.03 -16.54 0.52
C ASP A 75 -2.25 -17.42 1.76
N GLY A 76 -2.97 -16.91 2.76
CA GLY A 76 -3.38 -17.63 3.97
C GLY A 76 -2.35 -17.61 5.09
N ASP A 77 -1.41 -16.67 5.09
CA ASP A 77 -0.34 -16.58 6.10
C ASP A 77 -0.75 -15.80 7.37
N GLY A 78 -1.91 -15.16 7.33
CA GLY A 78 -2.51 -14.45 8.47
C GLY A 78 -2.28 -12.94 8.46
N ASP A 79 -1.70 -12.38 7.41
CA ASP A 79 -1.54 -10.95 7.21
C ASP A 79 -2.48 -10.38 6.13
N LEU A 80 -2.61 -9.05 6.04
CA LEU A 80 -3.44 -8.43 5.00
C LEU A 80 -2.60 -8.04 3.78
N ASP A 81 -2.88 -8.68 2.64
CA ASP A 81 -2.36 -8.27 1.33
C ASP A 81 -3.12 -7.09 0.72
N ALA A 82 -2.52 -6.49 -0.32
CA ALA A 82 -3.18 -5.47 -1.13
C ALA A 82 -3.43 -5.94 -2.57
N LEU A 83 -4.67 -5.79 -3.05
CA LEU A 83 -5.04 -5.97 -4.46
C LEU A 83 -5.56 -4.68 -5.06
N THR A 84 -5.19 -4.39 -6.29
CA THR A 84 -5.64 -3.20 -7.03
C THR A 84 -5.73 -3.47 -8.53
N CYS A 85 -6.32 -2.55 -9.28
CA CYS A 85 -6.30 -2.57 -10.74
C CYS A 85 -5.47 -1.41 -11.27
N GLU A 86 -4.54 -1.65 -12.18
CA GLU A 86 -3.82 -0.60 -12.91
C GLU A 86 -4.37 -0.49 -14.34
N GLU A 87 -4.81 0.70 -14.73
CA GLU A 87 -5.59 0.91 -15.97
C GLU A 87 -4.75 1.47 -17.14
N ARG A 88 -3.58 2.09 -16.90
CA ARG A 88 -2.98 3.00 -17.90
C ARG A 88 -1.54 2.70 -18.29
N GLN A 89 -0.81 1.85 -17.59
CA GLN A 89 0.59 1.54 -17.92
C GLN A 89 0.73 1.08 -19.38
N GLY A 90 1.65 1.71 -20.12
CA GLY A 90 1.90 1.41 -21.53
C GLY A 90 0.67 1.53 -22.45
N GLY A 91 -0.37 2.26 -22.03
CA GLY A 91 -1.64 2.42 -22.77
C GLY A 91 -2.56 1.19 -22.73
N LYS A 92 -2.24 0.16 -21.94
CA LYS A 92 -3.04 -1.07 -21.81
C LYS A 92 -3.41 -1.42 -20.37
N GLY A 93 -2.66 -0.89 -19.41
CA GLY A 93 -2.78 -1.24 -18.00
C GLY A 93 -1.93 -2.46 -17.62
N LEU A 94 -1.53 -2.56 -16.35
CA LEU A 94 -0.96 -3.80 -15.80
C LEU A 94 -2.06 -4.84 -15.49
N GLY A 95 -3.33 -4.43 -15.41
CA GLY A 95 -4.45 -5.31 -15.08
C GLY A 95 -4.68 -5.39 -13.58
N VAL A 96 -5.03 -6.59 -13.08
CA VAL A 96 -5.16 -6.83 -11.63
C VAL A 96 -3.78 -7.13 -11.07
N VAL A 97 -3.38 -6.39 -10.04
CA VAL A 97 -2.10 -6.53 -9.36
C VAL A 97 -2.35 -6.95 -7.91
N TRP A 98 -1.63 -7.96 -7.46
CA TRP A 98 -1.54 -8.39 -6.08
C TRP A 98 -0.16 -8.03 -5.54
N TYR A 99 -0.14 -7.42 -4.36
CA TYR A 99 1.05 -7.11 -3.59
C TYR A 99 0.98 -7.91 -2.29
N GLU A 100 1.88 -8.89 -2.18
CA GLU A 100 2.10 -9.70 -0.99
C GLU A 100 2.62 -8.80 0.13
N ASN A 101 1.99 -8.89 1.31
CA ASN A 101 2.57 -8.42 2.54
C ASN A 101 3.42 -9.58 3.11
N PRO A 102 4.72 -9.38 3.38
CA PRO A 102 5.58 -10.48 3.82
C PRO A 102 5.50 -10.74 5.35
N ALA A 103 4.48 -10.25 6.04
CA ALA A 103 4.49 -10.03 7.47
C ALA A 103 3.30 -10.65 8.23
N VAL A 104 3.34 -11.96 8.45
CA VAL A 104 3.29 -12.55 9.81
C VAL A 104 4.40 -13.62 9.95
N GLY A 105 5.61 -13.17 10.34
CA GLY A 105 6.76 -14.03 10.69
C GLY A 105 8.17 -13.47 10.42
N GLY A 106 8.31 -12.40 9.63
CA GLY A 106 9.58 -12.02 9.00
C GLY A 106 10.45 -10.94 9.66
N ALA A 107 10.16 -10.46 10.88
CA ALA A 107 10.98 -9.40 11.51
C ALA A 107 11.94 -9.89 12.61
N ALA A 108 11.94 -11.19 12.96
CA ALA A 108 12.72 -11.70 14.09
C ALA A 108 13.73 -12.83 13.79
N ASP A 109 13.71 -13.47 12.61
CA ASP A 109 14.51 -14.69 12.39
C ASP A 109 15.71 -14.55 11.42
N ASP A 110 15.96 -13.37 10.84
CA ASP A 110 17.12 -13.14 9.95
C ASP A 110 18.41 -12.78 10.71
N ALA A 111 18.51 -13.20 11.97
CA ALA A 111 19.71 -13.07 12.79
C ALA A 111 20.14 -14.41 13.39
N ARG A 112 20.42 -15.42 12.56
CA ARG A 112 21.30 -16.57 12.90
C ARG A 112 22.14 -17.03 11.73
#